data_AF-A0A3B1C732-F1
#
_entry.id   AF-A0A3B1C732-F1
#
_cell.length_a   1.000
_cell.length_b   1.000
_cell.length_c   1.000
_cell.angle_alpha   90.00
_cell.angle_beta   90.00
_cell.angle_gamma   90.00
#
_symmetry.space_group_name_H-M   'P 1'
#
loop_
_entity.id
_entity.type
_entity.pdbx_description
1 polymer ?
#
loop_
_entity_poly.entity_id
_entity_poly.type
_entity_poly.pdbx_seq_one_letter_code
_entity_poly.pdbx_strand_id
1 'polypeptide(L)'
;MINRDRYFDPNPQVREIAGELYSSVKDLPIISPHGHVDPRIFAENTPFPSPTELFIIPDHYIYRMLYSQGITLEELGIPTQDGTPIEKDNRKIWQIFGEHFYLYAGTPTGAWLTHEFEDVFGITEKLNGDNAQKIYDHISAKLQTPEFLPRTLFNKFNIEVLSTTDGASDSLEYHKQINDSDWKGKVIPSFRPDAVVNILASNWKEEIDKLSSAS
;
A
#
# COMPACT_ATOMS: atom_id res chain seq x y z
N MET A 1 -5.01 9.25 -19.19
CA MET A 1 -3.68 9.79 -19.49
C MET A 1 -3.40 10.92 -18.53
N ILE A 2 -2.51 10.65 -17.60
CA ILE A 2 -2.06 11.57 -16.57
C ILE A 2 -1.30 12.72 -17.23
N ASN A 3 -1.66 13.94 -16.86
CA ASN A 3 -0.92 15.11 -17.30
C ASN A 3 0.50 15.10 -16.69
N ARG A 4 1.53 15.30 -17.53
CA ARG A 4 2.92 15.39 -17.09
C ARG A 4 3.17 16.58 -16.15
N ASP A 5 2.39 17.64 -16.30
CA ASP A 5 2.47 18.86 -15.48
C ASP A 5 1.47 18.86 -14.30
N ARG A 6 0.96 17.68 -13.92
CA ARG A 6 0.04 17.56 -12.78
C ARG A 6 0.62 18.18 -11.51
N TYR A 7 -0.24 18.81 -10.72
CA TYR A 7 0.07 19.46 -9.44
C TYR A 7 0.96 20.71 -9.52
N PHE A 8 1.46 21.08 -10.71
CA PHE A 8 2.13 22.37 -10.89
C PHE A 8 1.13 23.52 -11.01
N ASP A 9 1.63 24.73 -10.76
CA ASP A 9 0.85 25.97 -10.84
C ASP A 9 0.27 26.18 -12.26
N PRO A 10 -0.95 26.72 -12.39
CA PRO A 10 -1.51 27.06 -13.70
C PRO A 10 -0.72 28.15 -14.45
N ASN A 11 0.01 29.03 -13.74
CA ASN A 11 0.83 30.08 -14.34
C ASN A 11 1.98 29.47 -15.17
N PRO A 12 2.10 29.80 -16.47
CA PRO A 12 3.12 29.21 -17.34
C PRO A 12 4.57 29.39 -16.86
N GLN A 13 4.93 30.56 -16.33
CA GLN A 13 6.30 30.84 -15.89
C GLN A 13 6.65 30.04 -14.64
N VAL A 14 5.70 29.92 -13.70
CA VAL A 14 5.90 29.12 -12.48
C VAL A 14 5.98 27.63 -12.82
N ARG A 15 5.12 27.16 -13.73
CA ARG A 15 5.09 25.77 -14.19
C ARG A 15 6.38 25.36 -14.90
N GLU A 16 6.93 26.22 -15.74
CA GLU A 16 8.19 25.97 -16.44
C GLU A 16 9.33 25.73 -15.43
N ILE A 17 9.50 26.62 -14.46
CA ILE A 17 10.49 26.48 -13.39
C ILE A 17 10.24 25.18 -12.58
N ALA A 18 8.99 24.89 -12.22
CA ALA A 18 8.64 23.67 -11.51
C ALA A 18 8.98 22.41 -12.32
N GLY A 19 8.74 22.43 -13.63
CA GLY A 19 9.08 21.35 -14.56
C GLY A 19 10.58 21.10 -14.68
N GLU A 20 11.39 22.15 -14.72
CA GLU A 20 12.86 22.05 -14.73
C GLU A 20 13.38 21.44 -13.42
N LEU A 21 12.91 21.95 -12.28
CA LEU A 21 13.29 21.45 -10.96
C LEU A 21 12.89 19.99 -10.79
N TYR A 22 11.64 19.63 -11.13
CA TYR A 22 11.16 18.26 -11.05
C TYR A 22 11.95 17.32 -11.96
N SER A 23 12.24 17.75 -13.20
CA SER A 23 13.03 16.94 -14.14
C SER A 23 14.44 16.63 -13.63
N SER A 24 15.01 17.49 -12.78
CA SER A 24 16.32 17.26 -12.16
C SER A 24 16.29 16.23 -11.01
N VAL A 25 15.12 15.91 -10.45
CA VAL A 25 14.98 15.06 -9.24
C VAL A 25 14.07 13.85 -9.41
N LYS A 26 13.21 13.80 -10.43
CA LYS A 26 12.15 12.78 -10.56
C LYS A 26 12.64 11.33 -10.66
N ASP A 27 13.87 11.13 -11.13
CA ASP A 27 14.48 9.82 -11.34
C ASP A 27 15.44 9.43 -10.20
N LEU A 28 15.56 10.28 -9.16
CA LEU A 28 16.36 9.95 -7.98
C LEU A 28 15.77 8.73 -7.24
N PRO A 29 16.62 7.94 -6.56
CA PRO A 29 16.14 6.82 -5.77
C PRO A 29 15.19 7.25 -4.65
N ILE A 30 14.19 6.42 -4.39
CA ILE A 30 13.25 6.63 -3.29
C ILE A 30 13.93 6.24 -1.98
N ILE A 31 14.01 7.21 -1.07
CA ILE A 31 14.34 6.99 0.34
C ILE A 31 13.01 7.02 1.10
N SER A 32 12.57 5.85 1.59
CA SER A 32 11.38 5.72 2.44
C SER A 32 11.81 5.45 3.88
N PRO A 33 12.11 6.50 4.67
CA PRO A 33 12.75 6.37 5.98
C PRO A 33 11.78 5.91 7.08
N HIS A 34 10.47 5.83 6.78
CA HIS A 34 9.45 5.36 7.71
C HIS A 34 8.24 4.82 6.92
N GLY A 35 7.74 3.66 7.34
CA GLY A 35 6.59 3.02 6.72
C GLY A 35 6.12 1.79 7.49
N HIS A 36 5.02 1.20 7.03
CA HIS A 36 4.35 0.06 7.66
C HIS A 36 4.19 -1.13 6.70
N VAL A 37 5.07 -1.25 5.70
CA VAL A 37 5.06 -2.40 4.79
C VAL A 37 5.48 -3.65 5.58
N ASP A 38 4.73 -4.75 5.44
CA ASP A 38 5.07 -6.04 6.05
C ASP A 38 6.38 -6.57 5.42
N PRO A 39 7.48 -6.72 6.19
CA PRO A 39 8.76 -7.21 5.65
C PRO A 39 8.65 -8.62 5.07
N ARG A 40 7.65 -9.41 5.49
CA ARG A 40 7.43 -10.78 5.00
C ARG A 40 7.24 -10.84 3.49
N ILE A 41 6.61 -9.83 2.87
CA ILE A 41 6.37 -9.83 1.42
C ILE A 41 7.69 -9.86 0.63
N PHE A 42 8.74 -9.23 1.16
CA PHE A 42 10.07 -9.27 0.55
C PHE A 42 10.83 -10.52 0.94
N ALA A 43 10.65 -11.02 2.17
CA ALA A 43 11.29 -12.25 2.64
C ALA A 43 10.84 -13.47 1.81
N GLU A 44 9.54 -13.61 1.61
CA GLU A 44 8.92 -14.71 0.84
C GLU A 44 8.95 -14.46 -0.67
N ASN A 45 8.81 -13.20 -1.10
CA ASN A 45 8.79 -12.79 -2.51
C ASN A 45 7.79 -13.59 -3.37
N THR A 46 6.61 -13.83 -2.83
CA THR A 46 5.49 -14.50 -3.51
C THR A 46 4.59 -13.47 -4.21
N PRO A 47 3.83 -13.87 -5.24
CA PRO A 47 2.85 -12.99 -5.89
C PRO A 47 1.82 -12.45 -4.89
N PHE A 48 1.37 -11.22 -5.12
CA PHE A 48 0.23 -10.68 -4.38
C PHE A 48 -1.05 -11.48 -4.69
N PRO A 49 -1.95 -11.65 -3.70
CA PRO A 49 -3.05 -12.60 -3.81
C PRO A 49 -4.16 -12.16 -4.78
N SER A 50 -4.65 -10.93 -4.68
CA SER A 50 -5.68 -10.38 -5.57
C SER A 50 -5.69 -8.84 -5.59
N PRO A 51 -6.32 -8.18 -6.59
CA PRO A 51 -6.49 -6.73 -6.59
C PRO A 51 -7.15 -6.18 -5.32
N THR A 52 -8.16 -6.86 -4.80
CA THR A 52 -8.89 -6.44 -3.59
C THR A 52 -8.04 -6.53 -2.33
N GLU A 53 -7.30 -7.63 -2.19
CA GLU A 53 -6.38 -7.83 -1.05
C GLU A 53 -5.12 -6.96 -1.14
N LEU A 54 -4.78 -6.46 -2.32
CA LEU A 54 -3.68 -5.51 -2.50
C LEU A 54 -4.10 -4.06 -2.24
N PHE A 55 -5.25 -3.63 -2.77
CA PHE A 55 -5.66 -2.22 -2.73
C PHE A 55 -6.67 -1.92 -1.63
N ILE A 56 -7.73 -2.71 -1.48
CA ILE A 56 -8.91 -2.30 -0.71
C ILE A 56 -8.76 -2.70 0.77
N ILE A 57 -8.53 -3.99 1.02
CA ILE A 57 -8.49 -4.54 2.38
C ILE A 57 -7.42 -3.87 3.28
N PRO A 58 -6.19 -3.62 2.80
CA PRO A 58 -5.17 -3.03 3.66
C PRO A 58 -5.23 -1.49 3.76
N ASP A 59 -5.94 -0.79 2.86
CA ASP A 59 -5.89 0.68 2.79
C ASP A 59 -7.10 1.35 3.45
N HIS A 60 -6.84 1.87 4.65
CA HIS A 60 -7.84 2.59 5.43
C HIS A 60 -8.27 3.93 4.86
N TYR A 61 -7.56 4.53 3.90
CA TYR A 61 -8.05 5.70 3.19
C TYR A 61 -9.19 5.33 2.23
N ILE A 62 -9.09 4.17 1.58
CA ILE A 62 -10.08 3.65 0.65
C ILE A 62 -11.36 3.27 1.41
N TYR A 63 -11.29 2.28 2.31
CA TYR A 63 -12.52 1.80 2.94
C TYR A 63 -13.16 2.84 3.87
N ARG A 64 -12.40 3.81 4.42
CA ARG A 64 -12.99 4.92 5.19
C ARG A 64 -13.88 5.83 4.34
N MET A 65 -13.51 6.07 3.07
CA MET A 65 -14.34 6.87 2.17
C MET A 65 -15.66 6.14 1.87
N LEU A 66 -15.59 4.86 1.53
CA LEU A 66 -16.77 4.02 1.27
C LEU A 66 -17.66 3.91 2.51
N TYR A 67 -17.06 3.67 3.68
CA TYR A 67 -17.78 3.60 4.96
C TYR A 67 -18.50 4.90 5.30
N SER A 68 -17.89 6.05 5.00
CA SER A 68 -18.54 7.36 5.20
C SER A 68 -19.81 7.56 4.37
N GLN A 69 -20.00 6.77 3.31
CA GLN A 69 -21.18 6.80 2.44
C GLN A 69 -22.18 5.67 2.72
N GLY A 70 -21.97 4.89 3.79
CA GLY A 70 -22.92 3.87 4.24
C GLY A 70 -22.62 2.43 3.81
N ILE A 71 -21.49 2.18 3.13
CA ILE A 71 -21.04 0.81 2.83
C ILE A 71 -20.37 0.22 4.06
N THR A 72 -20.80 -0.94 4.54
CA THR A 72 -20.25 -1.47 5.79
C THR A 72 -18.84 -2.05 5.60
N LEU A 73 -18.08 -2.17 6.70
CA LEU A 73 -16.74 -2.75 6.65
C LEU A 73 -16.78 -4.24 6.27
N GLU A 74 -17.83 -4.93 6.70
CA GLU A 74 -18.11 -6.32 6.37
C GLU A 74 -18.36 -6.51 4.87
N GLU A 75 -19.09 -5.59 4.23
CA GLU A 75 -19.29 -5.59 2.77
C GLU A 75 -17.99 -5.41 1.99
N LEU A 76 -16.97 -4.80 2.62
CA LEU A 76 -15.64 -4.56 2.04
C LEU A 76 -14.60 -5.62 2.42
N GLY A 77 -15.02 -6.70 3.10
CA GLY A 77 -14.13 -7.78 3.51
C GLY A 77 -13.14 -7.39 4.62
N ILE A 78 -13.41 -6.32 5.37
CA ILE A 78 -12.54 -5.87 6.45
C ILE A 78 -12.84 -6.70 7.72
N PRO A 79 -11.84 -7.38 8.31
CA PRO A 79 -12.06 -8.21 9.50
C PRO A 79 -12.62 -7.41 10.68
N THR A 80 -13.63 -7.96 11.36
CA THR A 80 -14.18 -7.39 12.59
C THR A 80 -13.57 -8.05 13.83
N GLN A 81 -13.54 -7.33 14.95
CA GLN A 81 -13.01 -7.86 16.22
C GLN A 81 -13.92 -8.91 16.87
N ASP A 82 -15.22 -8.85 16.60
CA ASP A 82 -16.24 -9.74 17.16
C ASP A 82 -16.50 -11.00 16.32
N GLY A 83 -15.81 -11.13 15.17
CA GLY A 83 -15.95 -12.27 14.26
C GLY A 83 -17.23 -12.26 13.43
N THR A 84 -17.93 -11.12 13.33
CA THR A 84 -19.03 -10.91 12.40
C THR A 84 -18.65 -11.39 10.98
N PRO A 85 -19.51 -12.16 10.29
CA PRO A 85 -19.24 -12.61 8.94
C PRO A 85 -19.01 -11.44 7.98
N ILE A 86 -17.95 -11.56 7.18
CA ILE A 86 -17.55 -10.58 6.15
C ILE A 86 -17.75 -11.14 4.75
N GLU A 87 -17.85 -10.25 3.77
CA GLU A 87 -17.77 -10.63 2.36
C GLU A 87 -16.38 -11.24 2.06
N LYS A 88 -16.38 -12.34 1.32
CA LYS A 88 -15.16 -13.07 0.93
C LYS A 88 -14.96 -13.10 -0.58
N ASP A 89 -15.96 -12.70 -1.35
CA ASP A 89 -15.84 -12.55 -2.79
C ASP A 89 -15.09 -11.24 -3.12
N ASN A 90 -13.78 -11.39 -3.37
CA ASN A 90 -12.91 -10.30 -3.80
C ASN A 90 -13.44 -9.53 -5.01
N ARG A 91 -14.15 -10.18 -5.96
CA ARG A 91 -14.70 -9.49 -7.14
C ARG A 91 -15.90 -8.64 -6.79
N LYS A 92 -16.73 -9.08 -5.84
CA LYS A 92 -17.87 -8.29 -5.36
C LYS A 92 -17.40 -7.06 -4.60
N ILE A 93 -16.38 -7.21 -3.74
CA ILE A 93 -15.74 -6.07 -3.05
C ILE A 93 -15.16 -5.08 -4.06
N TRP A 94 -14.45 -5.58 -5.07
CA TRP A 94 -13.91 -4.73 -6.14
C TRP A 94 -14.99 -4.02 -6.95
N GLN A 95 -16.12 -4.69 -7.20
CA GLN A 95 -17.26 -4.10 -7.89
C GLN A 95 -17.83 -2.92 -7.11
N ILE A 96 -18.02 -3.05 -5.80
CA ILE A 96 -18.47 -1.97 -4.91
C ILE A 96 -17.49 -0.78 -5.01
N PHE A 97 -16.19 -1.04 -4.95
CA PHE A 97 -15.17 -0.01 -5.09
C PHE A 97 -15.24 0.69 -6.45
N GLY A 98 -15.40 -0.05 -7.55
CA GLY A 98 -15.53 0.49 -8.90
C GLY A 98 -16.77 1.38 -9.07
N GLU A 99 -17.92 0.93 -8.56
CA GLU A 99 -19.18 1.70 -8.57
C GLU A 99 -19.07 3.02 -7.81
N HIS A 100 -18.24 3.06 -6.77
CA HIS A 100 -18.07 4.21 -5.89
C HIS A 100 -16.76 4.98 -6.13
N PHE A 101 -16.01 4.64 -7.18
CA PHE A 101 -14.70 5.26 -7.45
C PHE A 101 -14.79 6.79 -7.66
N TYR A 102 -15.96 7.30 -8.05
CA TYR A 102 -16.21 8.73 -8.20
C TYR A 102 -16.02 9.52 -6.88
N LEU A 103 -16.16 8.89 -5.71
CA LEU A 103 -16.00 9.53 -4.41
C LEU A 103 -14.57 10.03 -4.15
N TYR A 104 -13.58 9.46 -4.83
CA TYR A 104 -12.18 9.87 -4.68
C TYR A 104 -11.81 11.08 -5.54
N ALA A 105 -12.75 11.65 -6.30
CA ALA A 105 -12.52 12.85 -7.09
C ALA A 105 -12.08 14.03 -6.20
N GLY A 106 -10.93 14.63 -6.51
CA GLY A 106 -10.37 15.74 -5.75
C GLY A 106 -9.63 15.35 -4.46
N THR A 107 -9.49 14.04 -4.19
CA THR A 107 -8.75 13.52 -3.02
C THR A 107 -7.34 13.09 -3.41
N PRO A 108 -6.37 13.09 -2.47
CA PRO A 108 -5.05 12.51 -2.72
C PRO A 108 -5.11 11.02 -3.05
N THR A 109 -6.01 10.24 -2.44
CA THR A 109 -6.22 8.82 -2.76
C THR A 109 -6.59 8.62 -4.22
N GLY A 110 -7.47 9.47 -4.78
CA GLY A 110 -7.80 9.42 -6.22
C GLY A 110 -6.59 9.71 -7.11
N ALA A 111 -5.72 10.63 -6.69
CA ALA A 111 -4.47 10.94 -7.37
C ALA A 111 -3.46 9.77 -7.34
N TRP A 112 -3.30 9.10 -6.19
CA TRP A 112 -2.43 7.93 -6.04
C TRP A 112 -2.93 6.74 -6.87
N LEU A 113 -4.21 6.40 -6.75
CA LEU A 113 -4.82 5.31 -7.51
C LEU A 113 -4.73 5.53 -9.02
N THR A 114 -4.91 6.77 -9.47
CA THR A 114 -4.74 7.11 -10.90
C THR A 114 -3.31 6.85 -11.35
N HIS A 115 -2.31 7.28 -10.56
CA HIS A 115 -0.90 7.04 -10.84
C HIS A 115 -0.55 5.56 -10.84
N GLU A 116 -1.04 4.80 -9.87
CA GLU A 116 -0.83 3.35 -9.79
C GLU A 116 -1.45 2.64 -11.01
N PHE A 117 -2.72 2.91 -11.32
CA PHE A 117 -3.39 2.32 -12.48
C PHE A 117 -2.66 2.63 -13.78
N GLU A 118 -2.29 3.90 -14.03
CA GLU A 118 -1.67 4.27 -15.30
C GLU A 118 -0.18 3.90 -15.38
N ASP A 119 0.64 4.33 -14.43
CA ASP A 119 2.11 4.20 -14.52
C ASP A 119 2.61 2.83 -14.06
N VAL A 120 1.92 2.16 -13.13
CA VAL A 120 2.32 0.83 -12.64
C VAL A 120 1.67 -0.28 -13.47
N PHE A 121 0.36 -0.18 -13.71
CA PHE A 121 -0.43 -1.23 -14.39
C PHE A 121 -0.71 -0.96 -15.87
N GLY A 122 -0.51 0.25 -16.39
CA GLY A 122 -0.79 0.59 -17.80
C GLY A 122 -2.27 0.75 -18.12
N ILE A 123 -3.12 1.02 -17.13
CA ILE A 123 -4.56 1.23 -17.27
C ILE A 123 -4.83 2.73 -17.42
N THR A 124 -5.24 3.14 -18.62
CA THR A 124 -5.55 4.55 -18.92
C THR A 124 -7.03 4.90 -18.80
N GLU A 125 -7.90 3.88 -18.66
CA GLU A 125 -9.34 4.05 -18.46
C GLU A 125 -9.63 4.41 -17.00
N LYS A 126 -10.50 5.40 -16.77
CA LYS A 126 -10.95 5.73 -15.42
C LYS A 126 -11.84 4.59 -14.89
N LEU A 127 -11.51 4.06 -13.72
CA LEU A 127 -12.32 3.04 -13.04
C LEU A 127 -13.74 3.57 -12.76
N ASN A 128 -14.73 2.72 -13.04
CA ASN A 128 -16.14 2.91 -12.74
C ASN A 128 -16.83 1.53 -12.63
N GLY A 129 -18.14 1.52 -12.31
CA GLY A 129 -18.90 0.27 -12.17
C GLY A 129 -18.94 -0.60 -13.43
N ASP A 130 -18.95 0.00 -14.63
CA ASP A 130 -19.07 -0.72 -15.90
C ASP A 130 -17.76 -1.43 -16.30
N ASN A 131 -16.61 -0.89 -15.93
CA ASN A 131 -15.30 -1.45 -16.28
C ASN A 131 -14.55 -2.12 -15.11
N ALA A 132 -15.15 -2.16 -13.91
CA ALA A 132 -14.52 -2.68 -12.70
C ALA A 132 -13.98 -4.10 -12.87
N GLN A 133 -14.78 -5.03 -13.41
CA GLN A 133 -14.35 -6.42 -13.61
C GLN A 133 -13.24 -6.56 -14.65
N LYS A 134 -13.29 -5.79 -15.75
CA LYS A 134 -12.23 -5.76 -16.76
C LYS A 134 -10.91 -5.28 -16.16
N ILE A 135 -10.95 -4.24 -15.33
CA ILE A 135 -9.76 -3.72 -14.64
C ILE A 135 -9.24 -4.72 -13.60
N TYR A 136 -10.13 -5.39 -12.86
CA TYR A 136 -9.76 -6.46 -11.93
C TYR A 136 -8.98 -7.56 -12.65
N ASP A 137 -9.47 -8.03 -13.79
CA ASP A 137 -8.82 -9.08 -14.58
C ASP A 137 -7.43 -8.67 -15.06
N HIS A 138 -7.30 -7.42 -15.51
CA HIS A 138 -6.02 -6.86 -15.95
C HIS A 138 -4.99 -6.80 -14.82
N ILE A 139 -5.38 -6.27 -13.65
CA ILE A 139 -4.50 -6.20 -12.47
C ILE A 139 -4.15 -7.61 -12.02
N SER A 140 -5.14 -8.50 -11.89
CA SER A 140 -4.93 -9.89 -11.47
C SER A 140 -3.93 -10.61 -12.37
N ALA A 141 -4.07 -10.49 -13.70
CA ALA A 141 -3.14 -11.08 -14.65
C ALA A 141 -1.71 -10.54 -14.49
N LYS A 142 -1.55 -9.23 -14.22
CA LYS A 142 -0.25 -8.60 -13.95
C LYS A 142 0.38 -9.10 -12.66
N LEU A 143 -0.40 -9.23 -11.58
CA LEU A 143 0.12 -9.71 -10.28
C LEU A 143 0.70 -11.13 -10.34
N GLN A 144 0.29 -11.94 -11.32
CA GLN A 144 0.83 -13.29 -11.53
C GLN A 144 2.15 -13.32 -12.32
N THR A 145 2.65 -12.18 -12.79
CA THR A 145 3.89 -12.14 -13.59
C THR A 145 5.13 -11.86 -12.73
N PRO A 146 6.32 -12.33 -13.12
CA PRO A 146 7.57 -12.06 -12.39
C PRO A 146 7.88 -10.58 -12.19
N GLU A 147 7.39 -9.72 -13.08
CA GLU A 147 7.56 -8.26 -13.03
C GLU A 147 6.82 -7.60 -11.85
N PHE A 148 5.84 -8.29 -11.27
CA PHE A 148 5.03 -7.81 -10.14
C PHE A 148 5.36 -8.51 -8.82
N LEU A 149 6.40 -9.32 -8.77
CA LEU A 149 6.90 -9.84 -7.49
C LEU A 149 7.41 -8.69 -6.61
N PRO A 150 7.25 -8.76 -5.27
CA PRO A 150 7.63 -7.68 -4.36
C PRO A 150 9.06 -7.16 -4.55
N ARG A 151 10.05 -8.06 -4.69
CA ARG A 151 11.46 -7.68 -4.93
C ARG A 151 11.66 -7.04 -6.30
N THR A 152 10.92 -7.48 -7.32
CA THR A 152 10.99 -6.89 -8.66
C THR A 152 10.41 -5.48 -8.67
N LEU A 153 9.27 -5.27 -8.01
CA LEU A 153 8.66 -3.95 -7.86
C LEU A 153 9.56 -2.99 -7.06
N PHE A 154 10.15 -3.46 -5.96
CA PHE A 154 11.11 -2.66 -5.18
C PHE A 154 12.23 -2.10 -6.06
N ASN A 155 12.82 -2.94 -6.89
CA ASN A 155 13.87 -2.54 -7.83
C ASN A 155 13.32 -1.61 -8.94
N LYS A 156 12.15 -1.94 -9.50
CA LYS A 156 11.50 -1.13 -10.56
C LYS A 156 11.15 0.28 -10.08
N PHE A 157 10.76 0.41 -8.82
CA PHE A 157 10.46 1.70 -8.18
C PHE A 157 11.71 2.46 -7.75
N ASN A 158 12.92 1.92 -8.00
CA ASN A 158 14.19 2.55 -7.64
C ASN A 158 14.26 2.89 -6.14
N ILE A 159 13.79 1.99 -5.28
CA ILE A 159 13.84 2.20 -3.82
C ILE A 159 15.28 1.92 -3.34
N GLU A 160 15.92 2.93 -2.75
CA GLU A 160 17.25 2.78 -2.15
C GLU A 160 17.19 2.22 -0.73
N VAL A 161 16.19 2.66 0.04
CA VAL A 161 15.95 2.20 1.41
C VAL A 161 14.47 2.28 1.74
N LEU A 162 13.98 1.24 2.42
CA LEU A 162 12.63 1.19 2.99
C LEU A 162 12.73 0.81 4.46
N SER A 163 12.18 1.64 5.33
CA SER A 163 12.00 1.30 6.74
C SER A 163 10.61 0.72 6.99
N THR A 164 10.56 -0.39 7.71
CA THR A 164 9.34 -0.89 8.36
C THR A 164 9.22 -0.27 9.76
N THR A 165 8.16 -0.62 10.49
CA THR A 165 7.95 -0.20 11.86
C THR A 165 7.66 -1.43 12.71
N ASP A 166 8.50 -1.68 13.70
CA ASP A 166 8.59 -2.94 14.41
C ASP A 166 8.46 -2.71 15.91
N GLY A 167 7.65 -3.53 16.58
CA GLY A 167 7.42 -3.50 18.01
C GLY A 167 8.67 -3.86 18.81
N ALA A 168 8.68 -3.48 20.09
CA ALA A 168 9.84 -3.70 20.95
C ALA A 168 10.20 -5.18 21.18
N SER A 169 9.24 -6.09 21.02
CA SER A 169 9.39 -7.53 21.21
C SER A 169 9.34 -8.32 19.89
N ASP A 170 9.32 -7.66 18.73
CA ASP A 170 9.23 -8.33 17.43
C ASP A 170 10.54 -9.09 17.13
N SER A 171 10.42 -10.29 16.55
CA SER A 171 11.56 -11.19 16.31
C SER A 171 12.55 -10.70 15.25
N LEU A 172 12.11 -9.78 14.37
CA LEU A 172 12.81 -9.32 13.18
C LEU A 172 13.24 -10.46 12.23
N GLU A 173 12.58 -11.61 12.28
CA GLU A 173 12.98 -12.81 11.51
C GLU A 173 12.97 -12.56 9.99
N TYR A 174 11.97 -11.82 9.49
CA TYR A 174 11.87 -11.50 8.06
C TYR A 174 12.97 -10.52 7.61
N HIS A 175 13.36 -9.58 8.47
CA HIS A 175 14.52 -8.71 8.20
C HIS A 175 15.80 -9.52 8.08
N LYS A 176 16.00 -10.49 8.98
CA LYS A 176 17.13 -11.42 8.92
C LYS A 176 17.08 -12.26 7.64
N GLN A 177 15.93 -12.82 7.29
CA GLN A 177 15.76 -13.61 6.06
C GLN A 177 16.06 -12.80 4.79
N ILE A 178 15.65 -11.52 4.74
CA ILE A 178 15.98 -10.62 3.63
C ILE A 178 17.50 -10.44 3.55
N ASN A 179 18.14 -10.09 4.67
CA ASN A 179 19.58 -9.84 4.74
C ASN A 179 20.43 -11.08 4.43
N ASP A 180 19.96 -12.27 4.80
CA ASP A 180 20.65 -13.54 4.56
C ASP A 180 20.42 -14.07 3.12
N SER A 181 19.56 -13.42 2.32
CA SER A 181 19.28 -13.82 0.93
C SER A 181 20.23 -13.16 -0.08
N ASP A 182 20.22 -13.66 -1.33
CA ASP A 182 21.03 -13.09 -2.41
C ASP A 182 20.54 -11.72 -2.91
N TRP A 183 19.32 -11.31 -2.54
CA TRP A 183 18.74 -10.03 -2.95
C TRP A 183 19.34 -8.86 -2.17
N LYS A 184 19.55 -7.72 -2.85
CA LYS A 184 20.27 -6.55 -2.32
C LYS A 184 19.37 -5.39 -1.88
N GLY A 185 18.05 -5.60 -1.84
CA GLY A 185 17.12 -4.59 -1.35
C GLY A 185 17.35 -4.27 0.12
N LYS A 186 17.33 -2.99 0.47
CA LYS A 186 17.56 -2.51 1.84
C LYS A 186 16.24 -2.25 2.55
N VAL A 187 15.73 -3.29 3.20
CA VAL A 187 14.56 -3.24 4.09
C VAL A 187 15.07 -3.26 5.53
N ILE A 188 14.82 -2.19 6.29
CA ILE A 188 15.37 -2.00 7.64
C ILE A 188 14.25 -1.82 8.67
N PRO A 189 14.42 -2.32 9.91
CA PRO A 189 13.43 -2.10 10.96
C PRO A 189 13.59 -0.72 11.60
N SER A 190 12.48 -0.19 12.13
CA SER A 190 12.47 0.96 13.04
C SER A 190 11.77 0.62 14.34
N PHE A 191 12.44 0.92 15.46
CA PHE A 191 11.96 0.59 16.80
C PHE A 191 10.75 1.44 17.23
N ARG A 192 9.63 0.78 17.54
CA ARG A 192 8.39 1.40 18.03
C ARG A 192 7.97 0.82 19.39
N PRO A 193 8.29 1.50 20.51
CA PRO A 193 8.01 0.99 21.85
C PRO A 193 6.62 1.33 22.40
N ASP A 194 5.68 1.83 21.57
CA ASP A 194 4.35 2.29 22.01
C ASP A 194 3.65 1.28 22.94
N ALA A 195 3.68 -0.01 22.56
CA ALA A 195 3.02 -1.10 23.26
C ALA A 195 3.54 -1.35 24.69
N VAL A 196 4.83 -1.08 24.94
CA VAL A 196 5.47 -1.30 26.25
C VAL A 196 5.55 -0.03 27.10
N VAL A 197 5.32 1.14 26.50
CA VAL A 197 5.31 2.44 27.20
C VAL A 197 3.90 2.90 27.57
N ASN A 198 2.87 2.52 26.80
CA ASN A 198 1.50 2.92 27.07
C ASN A 198 0.84 2.05 28.16
N ILE A 199 1.06 2.40 29.43
CA ILE A 199 0.53 1.69 30.60
C ILE A 199 -1.01 1.60 30.61
N LEU A 200 -1.70 2.49 29.89
CA LEU A 200 -3.16 2.51 29.81
C LEU A 200 -3.73 1.53 28.77
N ALA A 201 -2.88 0.93 27.92
CA ALA A 201 -3.34 -0.06 26.95
C ALA A 201 -3.86 -1.32 27.69
N SER A 202 -5.01 -1.85 27.25
CA SER A 202 -5.64 -3.01 27.89
C SER A 202 -4.75 -4.26 27.87
N ASN A 203 -3.93 -4.41 26.84
CA ASN A 203 -2.97 -5.50 26.67
C ASN A 203 -1.55 -5.19 27.18
N TRP A 204 -1.33 -4.04 27.86
CA TRP A 204 0.03 -3.60 28.24
C TRP A 204 0.84 -4.68 28.99
N LYS A 205 0.23 -5.38 29.94
CA LYS A 205 0.92 -6.46 30.69
C LYS A 205 1.41 -7.59 29.78
N GLU A 206 0.59 -7.98 28.81
CA GLU A 206 0.94 -9.03 27.85
C GLU A 206 2.13 -8.61 26.98
N GLU A 207 2.19 -7.33 26.60
CA GLU A 207 3.31 -6.77 25.84
C GLU A 207 4.61 -6.72 26.68
N ILE A 208 4.51 -6.48 27.99
CA ILE A 208 5.65 -6.60 28.91
C ILE A 208 6.13 -8.05 29.03
N ASP A 209 5.23 -9.03 29.11
CA ASP A 209 5.60 -10.45 29.17
C ASP A 209 6.31 -10.91 27.87
N LYS A 210 5.84 -10.42 26.70
CA LYS A 210 6.51 -10.64 25.41
C LYS A 210 7.92 -10.04 25.40
N LEU A 211 8.06 -8.78 25.83
CA LEU A 211 9.37 -8.12 25.90
C LEU A 211 10.33 -8.86 26.85
N SER A 212 9.83 -9.29 28.01
CA SER A 212 10.61 -10.09 28.98
C SER A 212 11.07 -11.43 28.40
N SER A 213 10.34 -12.01 27.45
CA SER A 213 10.73 -13.27 26.79
C SER A 213 11.76 -13.05 25.68
N ALA A 214 11.80 -11.84 25.11
CA ALA A 214 12.67 -11.47 23.99
C ALA A 214 14.00 -10.82 24.41
N SER A 215 14.19 -10.50 25.69
CA SER A 215 15.37 -9.82 26.26
C SER A 215 16.07 -10.66 27.32
#